data_AF-A0A936DQL3-F1
#
_entry.id   AF-A0A936DQL3-F1
#
_cell.length_a   1.000
_cell.length_b   1.000
_cell.length_c   1.000
_cell.angle_alpha   90.00
_cell.angle_beta   90.00
_cell.angle_gamma   90.00
#
_symmetry.space_group_name_H-M   'P 1'
#
loop_
_entity.id
_entity.type
_entity.pdbx_description
1 polymer ?
#
loop_
_entity_poly.entity_id
_entity_poly.type
_entity_poly.pdbx_seq_one_letter_code
_entity_poly.pdbx_strand_id
1 'polypeptide(L)'
;MKQPGFPEGVFVAAALAIIASVCTTVFAPLIGFPATARLLVPVLALGYLLFLFSRNRKRSGQLVMLATWGLMALLAWWLTPPLPLYLVIHAGALWLVRSLHFHPGLLPALLDMALVAFGVIALSAVLSRTGSVLLGCWCFFLVQALFVAIPRTPGADSASVPPDDGFQRAHMAAQAALSRLIGQ
;
A
#
# COMPACT_ATOMS: atom_id res chain seq x y z
N MET A 1 -4.71 17.37 -6.24
CA MET A 1 -4.78 15.96 -5.79
C MET A 1 -5.76 15.24 -6.72
N LYS A 2 -5.34 14.23 -7.50
CA LYS A 2 -6.28 13.37 -8.24
C LYS A 2 -6.19 11.98 -7.61
N GLN A 3 -7.17 11.64 -6.78
CA GLN A 3 -7.25 10.32 -6.17
C GLN A 3 -7.31 9.25 -7.27
N PRO A 4 -6.73 8.06 -7.07
CA PRO A 4 -7.04 6.91 -7.91
C PRO A 4 -8.55 6.69 -7.85
N GLY A 5 -9.21 6.74 -9.00
CA GLY A 5 -10.63 6.39 -9.06
C GLY A 5 -10.79 4.89 -8.87
N PHE A 6 -11.88 4.49 -8.23
CA PHE A 6 -12.32 3.09 -8.22
C PHE A 6 -12.21 2.37 -9.58
N PRO A 7 -12.64 2.95 -10.73
CA PRO A 7 -12.53 2.26 -12.03
C PRO A 7 -11.09 2.00 -12.47
N GLU A 8 -10.14 2.83 -12.05
CA GLU A 8 -8.73 2.66 -12.38
C GLU A 8 -8.09 1.54 -11.58
N GLY A 9 -8.46 1.41 -10.29
CA GLY A 9 -8.07 0.26 -9.46
C GLY A 9 -8.59 -1.06 -10.02
N VAL A 10 -9.83 -1.08 -10.55
CA VAL A 10 -10.41 -2.25 -11.21
C VAL A 10 -9.65 -2.64 -12.47
N PHE A 11 -9.25 -1.68 -13.30
CA PHE A 11 -8.45 -1.96 -14.51
C PHE A 11 -7.07 -2.53 -14.16
N VAL A 12 -6.41 -1.98 -13.14
CA VAL A 12 -5.11 -2.50 -12.66
C VAL A 12 -5.27 -3.90 -12.06
N ALA A 13 -6.35 -4.14 -11.30
CA ALA A 13 -6.67 -5.47 -10.80
C ALA A 13 -6.84 -6.48 -11.96
N ALA A 14 -7.46 -6.08 -13.06
CA ALA A 14 -7.61 -6.89 -14.27
C ALA A 14 -6.25 -7.27 -14.85
N ALA A 15 -5.43 -6.25 -15.10
CA ALA A 15 -4.12 -6.43 -15.69
C ALA A 15 -3.24 -7.36 -14.82
N LEU A 16 -3.19 -7.12 -13.51
CA LEU A 16 -2.41 -7.94 -12.59
C LEU A 16 -2.93 -9.38 -12.51
N ALA A 17 -4.25 -9.59 -12.51
CA ALA A 17 -4.83 -10.94 -12.50
C ALA A 17 -4.54 -11.71 -13.80
N ILE A 18 -4.60 -11.03 -14.96
CA ILE A 18 -4.24 -11.62 -16.25
C ILE A 18 -2.76 -11.98 -16.27
N ILE A 19 -1.88 -11.06 -15.87
CA ILE A 19 -0.43 -11.30 -15.78
C ILE A 19 -0.16 -12.49 -14.86
N ALA A 20 -0.81 -12.55 -13.69
CA ALA A 20 -0.67 -13.66 -12.76
C ALA A 20 -1.08 -15.00 -13.39
N SER A 21 -2.19 -15.04 -14.12
CA SER A 21 -2.67 -16.23 -14.80
C SER A 21 -1.74 -16.68 -15.93
N VAL A 22 -1.29 -15.74 -16.79
CA VAL A 22 -0.36 -16.04 -17.89
C VAL A 22 0.97 -16.55 -17.35
N CYS A 23 1.55 -15.88 -16.37
CA CYS A 23 2.77 -16.36 -15.72
C CYS A 23 2.58 -17.74 -15.08
N THR A 24 1.46 -17.97 -14.39
CA THR A 24 1.22 -19.28 -13.77
C THR A 24 1.08 -20.38 -14.82
N THR A 25 0.35 -20.14 -15.91
CA THR A 25 0.16 -21.14 -16.98
C THR A 25 1.44 -21.46 -17.73
N VAL A 26 2.32 -20.47 -17.92
CA VAL A 26 3.62 -20.67 -18.60
C VAL A 26 4.65 -21.29 -17.66
N PHE A 27 4.81 -20.77 -16.44
CA PHE A 27 5.90 -21.16 -15.54
C PHE A 27 5.57 -22.34 -14.62
N ALA A 28 4.32 -22.54 -14.20
CA ALA A 28 3.97 -23.63 -13.29
C ALA A 28 4.30 -25.03 -13.85
N PRO A 29 4.15 -25.31 -15.15
CA PRO A 29 4.57 -26.59 -15.74
C PRO A 29 6.11 -26.78 -15.76
N LEU A 30 6.88 -25.69 -15.84
CA LEU A 30 8.34 -25.73 -16.00
C LEU A 30 9.07 -25.91 -14.66
N ILE A 31 8.69 -25.14 -13.65
CA ILE A 31 9.40 -25.04 -12.36
C ILE A 31 8.54 -25.46 -11.16
N GLY A 32 7.29 -25.85 -11.40
CA GLY A 32 6.31 -26.19 -10.37
C GLY A 32 5.52 -24.99 -9.85
N PHE A 33 4.31 -25.26 -9.38
CA PHE A 33 3.41 -24.25 -8.79
C PHE A 33 4.02 -23.51 -7.59
N PRO A 34 4.70 -24.16 -6.62
CA PRO A 34 5.23 -23.47 -5.45
C PRO A 34 6.33 -22.45 -5.79
N ALA A 35 7.23 -22.80 -6.71
CA ALA A 35 8.29 -21.91 -7.16
C ALA A 35 7.72 -20.72 -7.96
N THR A 36 6.75 -21.00 -8.83
CA THR A 36 6.03 -19.99 -9.60
C THR A 36 5.30 -19.00 -8.71
N ALA A 37 4.60 -19.48 -7.68
CA ALA A 37 3.91 -18.62 -6.70
C ALA A 37 4.90 -17.76 -5.90
N ARG A 38 6.04 -18.32 -5.47
CA ARG A 38 7.09 -17.57 -4.76
C ARG A 38 7.67 -16.42 -5.59
N LEU A 39 7.79 -16.58 -6.91
CA LEU A 39 8.20 -15.50 -7.82
C LEU A 39 7.07 -14.49 -8.08
N LEU A 40 5.85 -14.98 -8.28
CA LEU A 40 4.71 -14.14 -8.65
C LEU A 40 4.29 -13.18 -7.55
N VAL A 41 4.24 -13.64 -6.30
CA VAL A 41 3.79 -12.82 -5.15
C VAL A 41 4.57 -11.51 -5.02
N PRO A 42 5.92 -11.50 -4.95
CA PRO A 42 6.68 -10.26 -4.86
C PRO A 42 6.59 -9.42 -6.15
N VAL A 43 6.57 -10.05 -7.34
CA VAL A 43 6.44 -9.31 -8.61
C VAL A 43 5.11 -8.55 -8.69
N LEU A 44 4.01 -9.21 -8.31
CA LEU A 44 2.68 -8.59 -8.30
C LEU A 44 2.57 -7.50 -7.22
N ALA A 45 3.11 -7.76 -6.02
CA ALA A 45 3.14 -6.78 -4.94
C ALA A 45 3.96 -5.54 -5.30
N LEU A 46 5.14 -5.72 -5.91
CA LEU A 46 5.99 -4.64 -6.41
C LEU A 46 5.29 -3.87 -7.53
N GLY A 47 4.67 -4.55 -8.49
CA GLY A 47 3.88 -3.92 -9.55
C GLY A 47 2.75 -3.03 -9.00
N TYR A 48 2.04 -3.53 -7.99
CA TYR A 48 0.99 -2.77 -7.31
C TYR A 48 1.56 -1.56 -6.54
N LEU A 49 2.68 -1.70 -5.84
CA LEU A 49 3.34 -0.60 -5.13
C LEU A 49 3.85 0.48 -6.09
N LEU A 50 4.47 0.09 -7.22
CA LEU A 50 4.94 1.02 -8.24
C LEU A 50 3.78 1.80 -8.86
N PHE A 51 2.64 1.14 -9.13
CA PHE A 51 1.43 1.82 -9.59
C PHE A 51 0.96 2.87 -8.56
N LEU A 52 0.91 2.51 -7.29
CA LEU A 52 0.50 3.40 -6.20
C LEU A 52 1.44 4.61 -6.05
N PHE A 53 2.76 4.38 -6.15
CA PHE A 53 3.78 5.42 -6.00
C PHE A 53 3.91 6.34 -7.21
N SER A 54 3.74 5.83 -8.43
CA SER A 54 3.79 6.61 -9.68
C SER A 54 2.83 7.80 -9.68
N ARG A 55 1.70 7.68 -8.96
CA ARG A 55 0.72 8.77 -8.83
C ARG A 55 1.02 9.80 -7.75
N ASN A 56 1.95 9.56 -6.83
CA ASN A 56 2.22 10.47 -5.71
C ASN A 56 3.55 11.23 -5.95
N ARG A 57 3.48 12.52 -6.30
CA ARG A 57 4.62 13.31 -6.79
C ARG A 57 5.56 13.85 -5.70
N LYS A 58 5.29 13.57 -4.41
CA LYS A 58 6.17 13.94 -3.29
C LYS A 58 7.19 12.82 -3.04
N ARG A 59 8.37 12.94 -3.64
CA ARG A 59 9.42 11.91 -3.79
C ARG A 59 10.18 11.50 -2.52
N SER A 60 9.97 12.15 -1.37
CA SER A 60 10.94 12.07 -0.26
C SER A 60 10.96 10.76 0.55
N GLY A 61 10.01 9.83 0.36
CA GLY A 61 9.96 8.59 1.16
C GLY A 61 9.89 7.29 0.36
N GLN A 62 9.68 7.35 -0.96
CA GLN A 62 9.34 6.19 -1.78
C GLN A 62 10.50 5.21 -1.96
N LEU A 63 11.72 5.73 -2.16
CA LEU A 63 12.93 4.92 -2.36
C LEU A 63 13.30 4.12 -1.12
N VAL A 64 13.28 4.74 0.05
CA VAL A 64 13.54 4.06 1.33
C VAL A 64 12.49 2.99 1.56
N MET A 65 11.22 3.26 1.23
CA MET A 65 10.14 2.28 1.35
C MET A 65 10.32 1.07 0.44
N LEU A 66 10.63 1.30 -0.84
CA LEU A 66 10.88 0.26 -1.82
C LEU A 66 12.12 -0.55 -1.45
N ALA A 67 13.16 0.10 -0.92
CA ALA A 67 14.34 -0.57 -0.41
C ALA A 67 14.03 -1.44 0.81
N THR A 68 13.28 -0.92 1.79
CA THR A 68 12.86 -1.69 2.97
C THR A 68 11.97 -2.87 2.59
N TRP A 69 11.00 -2.66 1.70
CA TRP A 69 10.14 -3.72 1.19
C TRP A 69 10.95 -4.76 0.40
N GLY A 70 11.88 -4.32 -0.45
CA GLY A 70 12.77 -5.20 -1.21
C GLY A 70 13.69 -6.03 -0.31
N LEU A 71 14.28 -5.42 0.72
CA LEU A 71 15.09 -6.12 1.71
C LEU A 71 14.26 -7.17 2.46
N MET A 72 13.03 -6.83 2.84
CA MET A 72 12.12 -7.76 3.48
C MET A 72 11.71 -8.91 2.54
N ALA A 73 11.46 -8.63 1.25
CA ALA A 73 11.17 -9.64 0.25
C ALA A 73 12.36 -10.59 0.03
N LEU A 74 13.59 -10.06 0.00
CA LEU A 74 14.82 -10.86 -0.08
C LEU A 74 15.01 -11.73 1.16
N LEU A 75 14.76 -11.19 2.36
CA LEU A 75 14.84 -11.94 3.60
C LEU A 75 13.79 -13.06 3.65
N ALA A 76 12.56 -12.77 3.23
CA ALA A 76 11.49 -13.75 3.11
C ALA A 76 11.81 -14.82 2.06
N TRP A 77 12.47 -14.46 0.97
CA TRP A 77 12.95 -15.42 -0.02
C TRP A 77 14.01 -16.35 0.59
N TRP A 78 14.96 -15.79 1.33
CA TRP A 78 16.07 -16.55 1.92
C TRP A 78 15.62 -17.52 3.03
N LEU A 79 14.66 -17.11 3.87
CA LEU A 79 14.11 -17.97 4.92
C LEU A 79 13.26 -19.13 4.37
N THR A 80 12.82 -19.06 3.11
CA THR A 80 11.97 -20.07 2.46
C THR A 80 10.74 -20.54 3.27
N PRO A 81 9.96 -19.62 3.87
CA PRO A 81 8.83 -19.99 4.72
C PRO A 81 7.74 -20.76 3.93
N PRO A 82 6.83 -21.45 4.63
CA PRO A 82 5.68 -22.08 3.97
C PRO A 82 4.85 -21.03 3.23
N LEU A 83 4.26 -21.42 2.08
CA LEU A 83 3.55 -20.52 1.17
C LEU A 83 2.50 -19.60 1.84
N PRO A 84 1.66 -20.07 2.79
CA PRO A 84 0.71 -19.20 3.46
C PRO A 84 1.39 -18.09 4.27
N LEU A 85 2.48 -18.44 4.98
CA LEU A 85 3.25 -17.47 5.75
C LEU A 85 3.96 -16.47 4.82
N TYR A 86 4.48 -16.94 3.68
CA TYR A 86 5.08 -16.09 2.67
C TYR A 86 4.09 -15.04 2.12
N LEU A 87 2.84 -15.44 1.84
CA LEU A 87 1.76 -14.55 1.42
C LEU A 87 1.41 -13.52 2.50
N VAL A 88 1.27 -13.96 3.76
CA VAL A 88 0.95 -13.07 4.88
C VAL A 88 2.06 -12.06 5.12
N ILE A 89 3.34 -12.44 5.00
CA ILE A 89 4.47 -11.51 5.12
C ILE A 89 4.39 -10.42 4.04
N HIS A 90 4.17 -10.79 2.77
CA HIS A 90 4.09 -9.81 1.67
C HIS A 90 2.84 -8.93 1.77
N ALA A 91 1.70 -9.50 2.18
CA ALA A 91 0.46 -8.77 2.40
C ALA A 91 0.59 -7.80 3.60
N GLY A 92 1.18 -8.24 4.70
CA GLY A 92 1.45 -7.42 5.89
C GLY A 92 2.44 -6.29 5.59
N ALA A 93 3.44 -6.53 4.74
CA ALA A 93 4.34 -5.48 4.30
C ALA A 93 3.66 -4.44 3.41
N LEU A 94 2.77 -4.90 2.52
CA LEU A 94 1.95 -4.01 1.69
C LEU A 94 1.05 -3.12 2.57
N TRP A 95 0.46 -3.70 3.61
CA TRP A 95 -0.31 -3.00 4.63
C TRP A 95 0.55 -1.99 5.40
N LEU A 96 1.71 -2.41 5.91
CA LEU A 96 2.62 -1.54 6.68
C LEU A 96 3.01 -0.33 5.83
N VAL A 97 3.33 -0.57 4.55
CA VAL A 97 3.69 0.49 3.60
C VAL A 97 2.55 1.49 3.39
N ARG A 98 1.32 0.99 3.31
CA ARG A 98 0.14 1.82 3.07
C ARG A 98 -0.28 2.60 4.32
N SER A 99 -0.25 1.96 5.48
CA SER A 99 -0.54 2.57 6.78
C SER A 99 0.40 3.74 7.08
N LEU A 100 1.72 3.54 6.92
CA LEU A 100 2.75 4.55 7.17
C LEU A 100 2.62 5.79 6.26
N HIS A 101 2.11 5.63 5.04
CA HIS A 101 2.14 6.68 4.03
C HIS A 101 0.80 7.40 3.79
N PHE A 102 -0.32 6.73 4.05
CA PHE A 102 -1.66 7.27 3.75
C PHE A 102 -2.55 7.54 4.97
N HIS A 103 -2.16 7.06 6.16
CA HIS A 103 -3.05 7.08 7.33
C HIS A 103 -2.37 7.71 8.57
N PRO A 104 -2.70 8.96 8.91
CA PRO A 104 -2.19 9.64 10.10
C PRO A 104 -2.90 9.20 11.40
N GLY A 105 -3.56 8.04 11.42
CA GLY A 105 -4.32 7.55 12.57
C GLY A 105 -4.47 6.04 12.60
N LEU A 106 -4.71 5.51 13.80
CA LEU A 106 -4.83 4.07 14.07
C LEU A 106 -6.08 3.44 13.42
N LEU A 107 -7.21 4.16 13.40
CA LEU A 107 -8.48 3.66 12.86
C LEU A 107 -8.43 3.39 11.33
N PRO A 108 -7.94 4.32 10.49
CA PRO A 108 -7.76 4.01 9.06
C PRO A 108 -6.73 2.89 8.80
N ALA A 109 -5.69 2.77 9.64
CA ALA A 109 -4.72 1.68 9.55
C ALA A 109 -5.36 0.31 9.85
N LEU A 110 -6.26 0.23 10.84
CA LEU A 110 -7.00 -0.99 11.16
C LEU A 110 -7.99 -1.38 10.06
N LEU A 111 -8.68 -0.41 9.46
CA LEU A 111 -9.56 -0.66 8.32
C LEU A 111 -8.78 -1.20 7.11
N ASP A 112 -7.61 -0.65 6.83
CA ASP A 112 -6.73 -1.16 5.77
C ASP A 112 -6.23 -2.57 6.09
N MET A 113 -5.94 -2.87 7.36
CA MET A 113 -5.58 -4.23 7.80
C MET A 113 -6.72 -5.21 7.54
N ALA A 114 -7.95 -4.84 7.89
CA ALA A 114 -9.14 -5.65 7.64
C ALA A 114 -9.35 -5.88 6.14
N LEU A 115 -9.09 -4.87 5.31
CA LEU A 115 -9.21 -4.94 3.86
C LEU A 115 -8.16 -5.90 3.24
N VAL A 116 -6.92 -5.85 3.73
CA VAL A 116 -5.85 -6.79 3.34
C VAL A 116 -6.18 -8.21 3.79
N ALA A 117 -6.61 -8.40 5.04
CA ALA A 117 -7.00 -9.71 5.56
C ALA A 117 -8.17 -10.30 4.75
N PHE A 118 -9.19 -9.49 4.46
CA PHE A 118 -10.34 -9.92 3.66
C PHE A 118 -9.92 -10.32 2.24
N GLY A 119 -9.00 -9.57 1.62
CA GLY A 119 -8.43 -9.93 0.32
C GLY A 119 -7.73 -11.30 0.34
N VAL A 120 -6.89 -11.56 1.34
CA VAL A 120 -6.18 -12.85 1.49
C VAL A 120 -7.16 -14.00 1.71
N ILE A 121 -8.22 -13.78 2.51
CA ILE A 121 -9.28 -14.78 2.73
C ILE A 121 -10.02 -15.05 1.40
N ALA A 122 -10.39 -14.02 0.65
CA ALA A 122 -11.04 -14.17 -0.64
C ALA A 122 -10.17 -14.94 -1.64
N LEU A 123 -8.88 -14.59 -1.75
CA LEU A 123 -7.90 -15.30 -2.59
C LEU A 123 -7.83 -16.78 -2.23
N SER A 124 -7.65 -17.08 -0.95
CA SER A 124 -7.50 -18.46 -0.48
C SER A 124 -8.77 -19.28 -0.63
N ALA A 125 -9.95 -18.68 -0.40
CA ALA A 125 -11.25 -19.33 -0.58
C ALA A 125 -11.52 -19.66 -2.06
N VAL A 126 -11.26 -18.72 -2.97
CA VAL A 126 -11.43 -18.93 -4.41
C VAL A 126 -10.44 -19.98 -4.94
N LEU A 127 -9.17 -19.87 -4.53
CA LEU A 127 -8.15 -20.81 -5.00
C LEU A 127 -8.44 -22.24 -4.51
N SER A 128 -8.88 -22.40 -3.27
CA SER A 128 -9.21 -23.72 -2.70
C SER A 128 -10.46 -24.36 -3.32
N ARG A 129 -11.43 -23.55 -3.77
CA ARG A 129 -12.70 -24.06 -4.33
C ARG A 129 -12.65 -24.27 -5.84
N THR A 130 -11.93 -23.41 -6.55
CA THR A 130 -11.97 -23.34 -8.03
C THR A 130 -10.63 -23.72 -8.67
N GLY A 131 -9.51 -23.63 -7.94
CA GLY A 131 -8.16 -23.81 -8.51
C GLY A 131 -7.71 -22.69 -9.45
N SER A 132 -8.56 -21.69 -9.70
CA SER A 132 -8.30 -20.61 -10.66
C SER A 132 -7.49 -19.47 -10.03
N VAL A 133 -6.23 -19.36 -10.42
CA VAL A 133 -5.34 -18.26 -10.00
C VAL A 133 -5.84 -16.91 -10.49
N LEU A 134 -6.37 -16.85 -11.72
CA LEU A 134 -6.94 -15.62 -12.28
C LEU A 134 -8.05 -15.08 -11.37
N LEU A 135 -9.02 -15.92 -11.02
CA LEU A 135 -10.17 -15.49 -10.23
C LEU A 135 -9.75 -15.12 -8.80
N GLY A 136 -8.82 -15.88 -8.22
CA GLY A 136 -8.27 -15.58 -6.90
C GLY A 136 -7.56 -14.22 -6.86
N CYS A 137 -6.65 -13.97 -7.81
CA CYS A 137 -5.93 -12.70 -7.91
C CYS A 137 -6.89 -11.54 -8.22
N TRP A 138 -7.87 -11.74 -9.09
CA TRP A 138 -8.91 -10.75 -9.38
C TRP A 138 -9.67 -10.36 -8.11
N CYS A 139 -10.18 -11.33 -7.34
CA CYS A 139 -10.87 -11.06 -6.09
C CYS A 139 -9.97 -10.34 -5.07
N PHE A 140 -8.72 -10.77 -4.94
CA PHE A 140 -7.75 -10.11 -4.06
C PHE A 140 -7.58 -8.63 -4.43
N PHE A 141 -7.22 -8.33 -5.68
CA PHE A 141 -6.95 -6.96 -6.13
C PHE A 141 -8.20 -6.09 -6.18
N LEU A 142 -9.37 -6.67 -6.45
CA LEU A 142 -10.63 -5.95 -6.43
C LEU A 142 -10.99 -5.51 -5.00
N VAL A 143 -10.78 -6.38 -4.00
CA VAL A 143 -10.88 -6.00 -2.59
C VAL A 143 -9.85 -4.92 -2.27
N GLN A 144 -8.60 -5.05 -2.75
CA GLN A 144 -7.59 -4.02 -2.54
C GLN A 144 -8.00 -2.68 -3.14
N ALA A 145 -8.64 -2.64 -4.31
CA ALA A 145 -9.11 -1.41 -4.97
C ALA A 145 -10.16 -0.64 -4.14
N LEU A 146 -10.83 -1.30 -3.18
CA LEU A 146 -11.78 -0.67 -2.27
C LEU A 146 -11.09 0.24 -1.23
N PHE A 147 -9.75 0.23 -1.13
CA PHE A 147 -8.99 1.13 -0.24
C PHE A 147 -9.32 2.63 -0.46
N VAL A 148 -9.76 3.00 -1.66
CA VAL A 148 -10.18 4.37 -2.00
C VAL A 148 -11.38 4.84 -1.18
N ALA A 149 -12.21 3.91 -0.69
CA ALA A 149 -13.39 4.21 0.11
C ALA A 149 -13.07 4.54 1.58
N ILE A 150 -11.83 4.33 2.05
CA ILE A 150 -11.46 4.62 3.44
C ILE A 150 -11.35 6.15 3.62
N PRO A 151 -12.24 6.77 4.41
CA PRO A 151 -12.23 8.21 4.60
C PRO A 151 -10.93 8.62 5.31
N ARG A 152 -10.26 9.63 4.77
CA ARG A 152 -9.12 10.27 5.45
C ARG A 152 -9.69 11.02 6.65
N THR A 153 -9.19 10.73 7.85
CA THR A 153 -9.54 11.49 9.04
C THR A 153 -9.20 12.97 8.79
N PRO A 154 -10.15 13.91 8.91
CA PRO A 154 -9.94 15.33 8.58
C PRO A 154 -8.94 16.11 9.47
N GLY A 155 -8.13 15.44 10.30
CA GLY A 155 -7.33 16.08 11.35
C GLY A 155 -5.84 16.26 11.08
N ALA A 156 -5.29 15.66 10.02
CA ALA A 156 -3.83 15.61 9.83
C ALA A 156 -3.28 16.61 8.80
N ASP A 157 -4.14 17.23 8.00
CA ASP A 157 -3.73 18.37 7.15
C ASP A 157 -3.42 19.63 7.98
N SER A 158 -3.74 19.64 9.27
CA SER A 158 -3.44 20.75 10.19
C SER A 158 -1.97 20.81 10.66
N ALA A 159 -1.14 19.81 10.35
CA ALA A 159 0.24 19.72 10.82
C ALA A 159 1.30 20.10 9.77
N SER A 160 0.91 20.47 8.55
CA SER A 160 1.80 21.20 7.64
C SER A 160 1.48 22.67 7.72
N VAL A 161 1.89 23.31 8.82
CA VAL A 161 2.05 24.76 8.85
C VAL A 161 3.06 25.07 7.73
N PRO A 162 2.69 25.87 6.70
CA PRO A 162 3.65 26.35 5.72
C PRO A 162 4.85 26.95 6.48
N PRO A 163 6.10 26.68 6.07
CA PRO A 163 7.27 27.20 6.80
C PRO A 163 7.23 28.72 7.00
N ASP A 164 6.56 29.45 6.10
CA ASP A 164 6.31 30.90 6.23
C ASP A 164 5.32 31.27 7.34
N ASP A 165 4.29 30.46 7.59
CA ASP A 165 3.26 30.78 8.56
C ASP A 165 3.77 30.66 9.99
N GLY A 166 4.69 29.72 10.27
CA GLY A 166 5.27 29.55 11.61
C GLY A 166 6.10 30.76 12.02
N PHE A 167 6.94 31.25 11.11
CA PHE A 167 7.76 32.43 11.34
C PHE A 167 6.92 33.71 11.40
N GLN A 168 5.92 33.87 10.53
CA GLN A 168 5.00 35.01 10.59
C GLN A 168 4.17 35.03 11.87
N ARG A 169 3.69 33.86 12.35
CA ARG A 169 2.98 33.77 13.64
C ARG A 169 3.88 34.14 14.81
N ALA A 170 5.13 33.66 14.80
CA ALA A 170 6.13 34.02 15.81
C ALA A 170 6.46 35.52 15.77
N HIS A 171 6.58 36.10 14.58
CA HIS A 171 6.83 37.54 14.40
C HIS A 171 5.66 38.40 14.88
N MET A 172 4.42 38.05 14.52
CA MET A 172 3.21 38.75 15.00
C MET A 172 3.06 38.63 16.52
N ALA A 173 3.34 37.46 17.11
CA ALA A 173 3.32 37.27 18.56
C ALA A 173 4.39 38.13 19.25
N ALA A 174 5.59 38.22 18.68
CA ALA A 174 6.66 39.06 19.19
C ALA A 174 6.30 40.56 19.10
N GLN A 175 5.76 41.03 17.97
CA GLN A 175 5.31 42.42 17.81
C GLN A 175 4.16 42.77 18.78
N ALA A 176 3.21 41.85 18.98
CA ALA A 176 2.13 42.05 19.93
C ALA A 176 2.66 42.18 21.37
N ALA A 177 3.63 41.35 21.77
CA ALA A 177 4.26 41.46 23.08
C ALA A 177 5.03 42.79 23.26
N LEU A 178 5.74 43.22 22.21
CA LEU A 178 6.54 44.45 22.23
C LEU A 178 5.65 45.71 22.28
N SER A 179 4.52 45.71 21.57
CA SER A 179 3.53 46.79 21.63
C SER A 179 2.89 46.96 23.03
N ARG A 180 2.72 45.85 23.77
CA ARG A 180 2.22 45.89 25.15
C ARG A 180 3.23 46.45 26.14
N LEU A 181 4.53 46.30 25.87
CA LEU A 181 5.60 46.82 26.73
C LEU A 181 5.85 48.32 26.53
N ILE A 182 5.57 48.85 25.34
CA ILE A 182 5.78 50.27 25.00
C ILE A 182 4.50 51.09 25.24
N GLY A 183 3.33 50.44 25.32
CA GLY A 183 2.04 51.07 25.61
C GLY A 183 1.69 51.25 27.09
N GLN A 184 2.64 51.02 28.01
CA GLN A 184 2.58 51.37 29.44
C GLN A 184 3.58 52.48 29.73
#